data_AF-A0A4D6HJ54-F1
#
_entry.id   AF-A0A4D6HJ54-F1
#
_cell.length_a   1.000
_cell.length_b   1.000
_cell.length_c   1.000
_cell.angle_alpha   90.00
_cell.angle_beta   90.00
_cell.angle_gamma   90.00
#
_symmetry.space_group_name_H-M   'P 1'
#
loop_
_entity.id
_entity.type
_entity.pdbx_description
1 polymer ?
#
loop_
_entity_poly.entity_id
_entity_poly.type
_entity_poly.pdbx_seq_one_letter_code
_entity_poly.pdbx_strand_id
1 'polypeptide(L)'
;MELRPWRRLTRRQQVAAVVLVAIAAGALAAPQVYAQANGSDETVAVIEINGAIDSNTAQEFEDQLREARHNESVGAVVLDVDSPGGQPASSERMYTAVERTSAEMPVIAAVDQMGASGGYYAMLPADEIYVTSSSTVGSVGVMGPAPTPAGPSEGTTAPDKGTSHPDDTRSDTELIKQTFLESVFEQRGDELELTREEVAHARIYFGTEAVDNGIADEIGTVDDAIHDAATDAGMGSYDVVTHRSETNAGMPIGFDAAEDDHDVIDRSGEGLNPHQPQLVAPEVWHNAVENTDDNATTDPQETAVENGGEIE
;
A
#
# COMPACT_ATOMS: atom_id res chain seq x y z
N MET A 1 27.07 -9.97 73.80
CA MET A 1 26.28 -9.73 72.57
C MET A 1 25.01 -10.56 72.70
N GLU A 2 24.02 -10.03 73.43
CA GLU A 2 22.76 -10.75 73.69
C GLU A 2 21.85 -10.65 72.47
N LEU A 3 21.53 -11.81 71.87
CA LEU A 3 20.54 -11.90 70.80
C LEU A 3 19.17 -11.62 71.42
N ARG A 4 18.55 -10.48 71.05
CA ARG A 4 17.19 -10.13 71.47
C ARG A 4 16.22 -11.26 71.07
N PRO A 5 15.41 -11.81 72.00
CA PRO A 5 14.46 -12.85 71.67
C PRO A 5 13.37 -12.29 70.76
N TRP A 6 13.12 -12.96 69.63
CA TRP A 6 12.03 -12.65 68.72
C TRP A 6 10.71 -12.63 69.49
N ARG A 7 10.07 -11.44 69.57
CA ARG A 7 8.74 -11.33 70.17
C ARG A 7 7.79 -12.21 69.35
N ARG A 8 7.22 -13.24 69.97
CA ARG A 8 6.19 -14.06 69.35
C ARG A 8 5.01 -13.15 69.01
N LEU A 9 4.66 -13.07 67.73
CA LEU A 9 3.51 -12.30 67.26
C LEU A 9 2.25 -12.80 67.96
N THR A 10 1.41 -11.87 68.40
CA THR A 10 0.10 -12.21 68.93
C THR A 10 -0.78 -12.82 67.84
N ARG A 11 -1.77 -13.65 68.19
CA ARG A 11 -2.68 -14.29 67.22
C ARG A 11 -3.33 -13.29 66.27
N ARG A 12 -3.62 -12.06 66.75
CA ARG A 12 -4.14 -10.95 65.94
C ARG A 12 -3.12 -10.42 64.92
N GLN A 13 -1.85 -10.31 65.30
CA GLN A 13 -0.78 -9.89 64.41
C GLN A 13 -0.45 -10.96 63.36
N GLN A 14 -0.55 -12.25 63.72
CA GLN A 14 -0.41 -13.34 62.76
C GLN A 14 -1.53 -13.32 61.71
N VAL A 15 -2.79 -13.12 62.14
CA VAL A 15 -3.93 -12.98 61.23
C VAL A 15 -3.77 -11.74 60.35
N ALA A 16 -3.38 -10.59 60.91
CA ALA A 16 -3.15 -9.38 60.14
C ALA A 16 -2.04 -9.55 59.09
N ALA A 17 -0.95 -10.23 59.46
CA ALA A 17 0.14 -10.54 58.53
C ALA A 17 -0.33 -11.45 57.37
N VAL A 18 -1.15 -12.46 57.65
CA VAL A 18 -1.71 -13.35 56.61
C VAL A 18 -2.64 -12.59 55.66
N VAL A 19 -3.49 -11.71 56.19
CA VAL A 19 -4.39 -10.88 55.36
C VAL A 19 -3.60 -9.92 54.47
N LEU A 20 -2.56 -9.28 55.00
CA LEU A 20 -1.70 -8.38 54.22
C LEU A 20 -0.94 -9.13 53.12
N VAL A 21 -0.45 -10.34 53.40
CA VAL A 21 0.18 -11.19 52.38
C VAL A 21 -0.82 -11.61 51.31
N ALA A 22 -2.06 -11.96 51.67
CA ALA A 22 -3.10 -12.32 50.71
C ALA A 22 -3.49 -11.15 49.81
N ILE A 23 -3.63 -9.94 50.37
CA ILE A 23 -3.90 -8.71 49.59
C ILE A 23 -2.73 -8.39 48.66
N ALA A 24 -1.48 -8.46 49.15
CA ALA A 24 -0.29 -8.21 48.34
C ALA A 24 -0.15 -9.24 47.22
N ALA A 25 -0.40 -10.52 47.49
CA ALA A 25 -0.41 -11.58 46.49
C ALA A 25 -1.52 -11.35 45.44
N GLY A 26 -2.73 -10.96 45.88
CA GLY A 26 -3.83 -10.60 44.99
C GLY A 26 -3.50 -9.38 44.12
N ALA A 27 -2.90 -8.34 44.68
CA ALA A 27 -2.50 -7.14 43.94
C ALA A 27 -1.38 -7.41 42.91
N LEU A 28 -0.49 -8.37 43.18
CA LEU A 28 0.54 -8.80 42.23
C LEU A 28 -0.01 -9.67 41.10
N ALA A 29 -0.98 -10.53 41.40
CA ALA A 29 -1.56 -11.44 40.41
C ALA A 29 -2.70 -10.82 39.58
N ALA A 30 -3.42 -9.83 40.11
CA ALA A 30 -4.57 -9.21 39.44
C ALA A 30 -4.26 -8.63 38.04
N PRO A 31 -3.14 -7.91 37.81
CA PRO A 31 -2.80 -7.41 36.49
C PRO A 31 -2.54 -8.53 35.47
N GLN A 32 -1.93 -9.63 35.89
CA GLN A 32 -1.63 -10.77 35.01
C GLN A 32 -2.88 -11.54 34.63
N VAL A 33 -3.77 -11.78 35.60
CA VAL A 33 -5.07 -12.43 35.36
C VAL A 33 -5.96 -11.53 34.49
N TYR A 34 -5.92 -10.22 34.70
CA TYR A 34 -6.65 -9.24 33.90
C TYR A 34 -6.10 -9.16 32.46
N ALA A 35 -4.78 -9.12 32.28
CA ALA A 35 -4.13 -9.12 30.98
C ALA A 35 -4.31 -10.44 30.21
N GLN A 36 -4.37 -11.58 30.90
CA GLN A 36 -4.63 -12.88 30.27
C GLN A 36 -6.11 -13.10 29.96
N ALA A 37 -7.01 -12.48 30.72
CA ALA A 37 -8.45 -12.49 30.42
C ALA A 37 -8.84 -11.50 29.31
N ASN A 38 -8.01 -10.47 29.07
CA ASN A 38 -8.24 -9.42 28.08
C ASN A 38 -7.19 -9.40 26.94
N GLY A 39 -6.26 -10.36 26.90
CA GLY A 39 -5.37 -10.54 25.76
C GLY A 39 -6.18 -11.20 24.65
N SER A 40 -6.09 -10.66 23.44
CA SER A 40 -6.83 -11.17 22.29
C SER A 40 -6.16 -12.40 21.71
N ASP A 41 -6.93 -13.45 21.47
CA ASP A 41 -6.50 -14.57 20.62
C ASP A 41 -6.65 -14.24 19.11
N GLU A 42 -7.22 -13.07 18.79
CA GLU A 42 -7.51 -12.60 17.43
C GLU A 42 -6.50 -11.52 16.99
N THR A 43 -6.18 -11.51 15.69
CA THR A 43 -5.14 -10.67 15.09
C THR A 43 -5.65 -10.07 13.77
N VAL A 44 -5.28 -8.81 13.53
CA VAL A 44 -5.32 -8.18 12.20
C VAL A 44 -3.93 -8.26 11.59
N ALA A 45 -3.81 -8.88 10.42
CA ALA A 45 -2.55 -8.97 9.68
C ALA A 45 -2.41 -7.78 8.72
N VAL A 46 -1.37 -6.98 8.89
CA VAL A 46 -1.02 -5.89 7.98
C VAL A 46 0.04 -6.39 7.01
N ILE A 47 -0.26 -6.39 5.72
CA ILE A 47 0.61 -6.91 4.65
C ILE A 47 0.97 -5.76 3.71
N GLU A 48 2.27 -5.49 3.57
CA GLU A 48 2.74 -4.37 2.76
C GLU A 48 2.79 -4.69 1.25
N ILE A 49 2.36 -3.74 0.43
CA ILE A 49 2.67 -3.64 -1.00
C ILE A 49 3.60 -2.44 -1.19
N ASN A 50 4.90 -2.64 -0.98
CA ASN A 50 5.88 -1.57 -1.05
C ASN A 50 6.76 -1.64 -2.31
N GLY A 51 6.86 -0.53 -3.03
CA GLY A 51 7.76 -0.39 -4.17
C GLY A 51 7.29 -1.09 -5.45
N ALA A 52 8.23 -1.36 -6.34
CA ALA A 52 7.93 -1.89 -7.67
C ALA A 52 7.55 -3.37 -7.63
N ILE A 53 6.48 -3.74 -8.35
CA ILE A 53 5.97 -5.12 -8.38
C ILE A 53 6.71 -5.95 -9.44
N ASP A 54 7.32 -7.05 -8.99
CA ASP A 54 7.98 -8.06 -9.81
C ASP A 54 7.56 -9.48 -9.39
N SER A 55 8.18 -10.51 -9.98
CA SER A 55 7.82 -11.90 -9.69
C SER A 55 8.11 -12.34 -8.26
N ASN A 56 9.13 -11.74 -7.61
CA ASN A 56 9.56 -12.13 -6.26
C ASN A 56 8.66 -11.47 -5.22
N THR A 57 8.49 -10.16 -5.31
CA THR A 57 7.60 -9.37 -4.44
C THR A 57 6.16 -9.90 -4.51
N ALA A 58 5.65 -10.22 -5.71
CA ALA A 58 4.32 -10.81 -5.85
C ALA A 58 4.22 -12.24 -5.27
N GLN A 59 5.32 -13.00 -5.28
CA GLN A 59 5.34 -14.33 -4.66
C GLN A 59 5.27 -14.23 -3.14
N GLU A 60 6.11 -13.38 -2.56
CA GLU A 60 6.16 -13.14 -1.12
C GLU A 60 4.81 -12.64 -0.60
N PHE A 61 4.21 -11.66 -1.29
CA PHE A 61 2.87 -11.16 -0.97
C PHE A 61 1.78 -12.24 -1.02
N GLU A 62 1.76 -13.08 -2.08
CA GLU A 62 0.81 -14.19 -2.15
C GLU A 62 1.02 -15.20 -1.01
N ASP A 63 2.27 -15.46 -0.64
CA ASP A 63 2.62 -16.36 0.46
C ASP A 63 2.17 -15.82 1.81
N GLN A 64 2.34 -14.51 2.07
CA GLN A 64 1.85 -13.82 3.26
C GLN A 64 0.32 -13.86 3.37
N LEU A 65 -0.40 -13.55 2.28
CA LEU A 65 -1.87 -13.67 2.26
C LEU A 65 -2.32 -15.13 2.46
N ARG A 66 -1.59 -16.08 1.90
CA ARG A 66 -1.88 -17.50 2.09
C ARG A 66 -1.68 -17.91 3.55
N GLU A 67 -0.63 -17.46 4.21
CA GLU A 67 -0.40 -17.72 5.63
C GLU A 67 -1.51 -17.10 6.48
N ALA A 68 -1.91 -15.86 6.21
CA ALA A 68 -3.03 -15.19 6.87
C ALA A 68 -4.32 -16.03 6.80
N ARG A 69 -4.69 -16.52 5.61
CA ARG A 69 -5.87 -17.40 5.43
C ARG A 69 -5.78 -18.73 6.19
N HIS A 70 -4.58 -19.25 6.45
CA HIS A 70 -4.39 -20.53 7.15
C HIS A 70 -4.16 -20.39 8.66
N ASN A 71 -4.03 -19.16 9.16
CA ASN A 71 -3.84 -18.89 10.58
C ASN A 71 -5.18 -18.58 11.24
N GLU A 72 -5.68 -19.49 12.08
CA GLU A 72 -6.96 -19.35 12.78
C GLU A 72 -7.02 -18.14 13.72
N SER A 73 -5.88 -17.54 14.09
CA SER A 73 -5.83 -16.33 14.90
C SER A 73 -6.03 -15.06 14.06
N VAL A 74 -5.81 -15.11 12.75
CA VAL A 74 -5.99 -13.97 11.84
C VAL A 74 -7.43 -13.94 11.37
N GLY A 75 -8.17 -12.90 11.76
CA GLY A 75 -9.56 -12.75 11.35
C GLY A 75 -9.81 -11.62 10.34
N ALA A 76 -8.80 -10.79 10.07
CA ALA A 76 -8.87 -9.75 9.04
C ALA A 76 -7.47 -9.40 8.51
N VAL A 77 -7.42 -8.84 7.29
CA VAL A 77 -6.20 -8.38 6.65
C VAL A 77 -6.33 -6.90 6.29
N VAL A 78 -5.25 -6.16 6.46
CA VAL A 78 -5.08 -4.82 5.89
C VAL A 78 -3.92 -4.82 4.92
N LEU A 79 -4.13 -4.29 3.71
CA LEU A 79 -3.06 -4.08 2.74
C LEU A 79 -2.51 -2.67 2.93
N ASP A 80 -1.25 -2.52 3.31
CA ASP A 80 -0.58 -1.22 3.41
C ASP A 80 0.16 -0.93 2.09
N VAL A 81 -0.37 -0.01 1.29
CA VAL A 81 0.00 0.15 -0.12
C VAL A 81 0.81 1.42 -0.36
N ASP A 82 2.04 1.24 -0.81
CA ASP A 82 2.91 2.29 -1.36
C ASP A 82 3.67 1.76 -2.59
N SER A 83 2.99 1.71 -3.74
CA SER A 83 3.51 1.14 -4.98
C SER A 83 3.15 1.95 -6.23
N PRO A 84 4.13 2.22 -7.11
CA PRO A 84 3.89 2.75 -8.45
C PRO A 84 3.40 1.67 -9.45
N GLY A 85 3.30 0.41 -9.01
CA GLY A 85 2.98 -0.75 -9.84
C GLY A 85 4.20 -1.49 -10.37
N GLY A 86 4.01 -2.28 -11.43
CA GLY A 86 5.08 -3.11 -11.97
C GLY A 86 4.62 -4.06 -13.07
N GLN A 87 5.13 -5.30 -13.04
CA GLN A 87 4.87 -6.28 -14.09
C GLN A 87 3.38 -6.69 -14.11
N PRO A 88 2.72 -6.73 -15.29
CA PRO A 88 1.29 -7.06 -15.36
C PRO A 88 0.94 -8.43 -14.77
N ALA A 89 1.69 -9.48 -15.13
CA ALA A 89 1.43 -10.84 -14.64
C ALA A 89 1.65 -10.97 -13.12
N SER A 90 2.65 -10.26 -12.57
CA SER A 90 2.87 -10.21 -11.12
C SER A 90 1.75 -9.48 -10.40
N SER A 91 1.26 -8.38 -10.98
CA SER A 91 0.13 -7.63 -10.41
C SER A 91 -1.17 -8.45 -10.45
N GLU A 92 -1.40 -9.23 -11.51
CA GLU A 92 -2.54 -10.17 -11.63
C GLU A 92 -2.48 -11.31 -10.62
N ARG A 93 -1.27 -11.81 -10.35
CA ARG A 93 -1.04 -12.80 -9.29
C ARG A 93 -1.45 -12.25 -7.93
N MET A 94 -1.08 -11.00 -7.63
CA MET A 94 -1.46 -10.33 -6.38
C MET A 94 -2.97 -10.06 -6.34
N TYR A 95 -3.58 -9.54 -7.40
CA TYR A 95 -5.03 -9.37 -7.54
C TYR A 95 -5.76 -10.67 -7.16
N THR A 96 -5.36 -11.79 -7.77
CA THR A 96 -6.01 -13.08 -7.53
C THR A 96 -5.81 -13.57 -6.08
N ALA A 97 -4.68 -13.22 -5.45
CA ALA A 97 -4.43 -13.54 -4.05
C ALA A 97 -5.30 -12.72 -3.10
N VAL A 98 -5.49 -11.43 -3.38
CA VAL A 98 -6.40 -10.55 -2.64
C VAL A 98 -7.84 -11.04 -2.78
N GLU A 99 -8.29 -11.32 -4.01
CA GLU A 99 -9.64 -11.82 -4.29
C GLU A 99 -9.97 -13.11 -3.52
N ARG A 100 -9.01 -14.04 -3.41
CA ARG A 100 -9.17 -15.25 -2.60
C ARG A 100 -9.25 -14.96 -1.11
N THR A 101 -8.61 -13.89 -0.65
CA THR A 101 -8.57 -13.50 0.76
C THR A 101 -9.85 -12.78 1.17
N SER A 102 -10.32 -11.81 0.37
CA SER A 102 -11.59 -11.13 0.63
C SER A 102 -12.80 -12.07 0.58
N ALA A 103 -12.69 -13.16 -0.18
CA ALA A 103 -13.70 -14.23 -0.16
C ALA A 103 -13.78 -15.01 1.17
N GLU A 104 -12.76 -14.95 2.04
CA GLU A 104 -12.65 -15.72 3.28
C GLU A 104 -12.72 -14.86 4.56
N MET A 105 -12.24 -13.61 4.50
CA MET A 105 -12.17 -12.68 5.63
C MET A 105 -12.14 -11.22 5.14
N PRO A 106 -12.44 -10.22 5.99
CA PRO A 106 -12.33 -8.82 5.61
C PRO A 106 -10.91 -8.45 5.16
N VAL A 107 -10.82 -7.74 4.05
CA VAL A 107 -9.59 -7.17 3.49
C VAL A 107 -9.81 -5.70 3.15
N ILE A 108 -9.15 -4.80 3.89
CA ILE A 108 -9.18 -3.37 3.57
C ILE A 108 -7.80 -2.95 3.05
N ALA A 109 -7.75 -2.25 1.92
CA ALA A 109 -6.52 -1.64 1.43
C ALA A 109 -6.40 -0.20 1.91
N ALA A 110 -5.25 0.18 2.46
CA ALA A 110 -4.93 1.55 2.84
C ALA A 110 -3.73 2.05 2.05
N VAL A 111 -3.90 3.16 1.34
CA VAL A 111 -2.84 3.74 0.51
C VAL A 111 -2.12 4.83 1.29
N ASP A 112 -0.84 4.62 1.62
CA ASP A 112 -0.02 5.63 2.29
C ASP A 112 0.30 6.78 1.33
N GLN A 113 1.21 6.59 0.37
CA GLN A 113 1.56 7.64 -0.60
C GLN A 113 0.99 7.38 -1.99
N MET A 114 1.15 6.15 -2.51
CA MET A 114 0.80 5.83 -3.88
C MET A 114 0.25 4.42 -4.03
N GLY A 115 -0.89 4.28 -4.70
CA GLY A 115 -1.45 3.01 -5.13
C GLY A 115 -1.81 3.11 -6.61
N ALA A 116 -0.80 3.01 -7.48
CA ALA A 116 -0.94 3.30 -8.90
C ALA A 116 -0.62 2.08 -9.79
N SER A 117 -1.22 2.05 -10.99
CA SER A 117 -0.96 1.03 -12.02
C SER A 117 -1.11 -0.39 -11.45
N GLY A 118 -0.09 -1.24 -11.53
CA GLY A 118 -0.10 -2.59 -10.94
C GLY A 118 -0.41 -2.63 -9.43
N GLY A 119 -0.09 -1.58 -8.67
CA GLY A 119 -0.42 -1.48 -7.24
C GLY A 119 -1.92 -1.27 -7.03
N TYR A 120 -2.52 -0.37 -7.82
CA TYR A 120 -3.98 -0.22 -7.86
C TYR A 120 -4.65 -1.52 -8.30
N TYR A 121 -4.13 -2.16 -9.35
CA TYR A 121 -4.65 -3.43 -9.84
C TYR A 121 -4.60 -4.51 -8.75
N ALA A 122 -3.47 -4.68 -8.05
CA ALA A 122 -3.33 -5.70 -7.03
C ALA A 122 -4.34 -5.58 -5.89
N MET A 123 -4.67 -4.36 -5.46
CA MET A 123 -5.57 -4.12 -4.33
C MET A 123 -7.06 -4.03 -4.70
N LEU A 124 -7.42 -3.99 -5.99
CA LEU A 124 -8.82 -3.86 -6.44
C LEU A 124 -9.82 -4.81 -5.78
N PRO A 125 -9.48 -6.09 -5.47
CA PRO A 125 -10.43 -7.02 -4.86
C PRO A 125 -10.59 -6.88 -3.34
N ALA A 126 -9.91 -5.90 -2.72
CA ALA A 126 -10.16 -5.54 -1.33
C ALA A 126 -11.62 -5.05 -1.18
N ASP A 127 -12.21 -5.26 0.00
CA ASP A 127 -13.58 -4.87 0.30
C ASP A 127 -13.74 -3.34 0.26
N GLU A 128 -12.72 -2.62 0.75
CA GLU A 128 -12.64 -1.17 0.71
C GLU A 128 -11.20 -0.67 0.46
N ILE A 129 -11.08 0.51 -0.14
CA ILE A 129 -9.82 1.19 -0.47
C ILE A 129 -9.81 2.57 0.21
N TYR A 130 -8.95 2.70 1.21
CA TYR A 130 -8.74 3.89 2.03
C TYR A 130 -7.58 4.68 1.46
N VAL A 131 -7.74 6.00 1.41
CA VAL A 131 -6.72 6.93 0.91
C VAL A 131 -6.62 8.13 1.82
N THR A 132 -5.42 8.68 2.03
CA THR A 132 -5.33 10.02 2.62
C THR A 132 -5.66 11.08 1.57
N SER A 133 -5.99 12.30 1.98
CA SER A 133 -6.33 13.38 1.04
C SER A 133 -5.24 13.67 0.01
N SER A 134 -3.97 13.41 0.34
CA SER A 134 -2.80 13.62 -0.52
C SER A 134 -2.28 12.35 -1.20
N SER A 135 -2.77 11.17 -0.82
CA SER A 135 -2.38 9.91 -1.48
C SER A 135 -2.81 9.94 -2.93
N THR A 136 -2.10 9.17 -3.76
CA THR A 136 -2.34 9.13 -5.21
C THR A 136 -2.71 7.72 -5.66
N VAL A 137 -3.82 7.58 -6.38
CA VAL A 137 -4.33 6.28 -6.83
C VAL A 137 -4.76 6.30 -8.29
N GLY A 138 -4.99 5.12 -8.87
CA GLY A 138 -5.43 4.95 -10.25
C GLY A 138 -4.28 4.62 -11.18
N SER A 139 -4.05 5.43 -12.22
CA SER A 139 -3.10 5.11 -13.31
C SER A 139 -3.47 3.78 -14.01
N VAL A 140 -4.76 3.63 -14.32
CA VAL A 140 -5.33 2.44 -14.97
C VAL A 140 -4.88 2.38 -16.44
N GLY A 141 -3.78 1.69 -16.68
CA GLY A 141 -3.18 1.56 -18.00
C GLY A 141 -1.92 0.72 -17.99
N VAL A 142 -1.39 0.45 -19.18
CA VAL A 142 -0.20 -0.36 -19.40
C VAL A 142 0.77 0.44 -20.27
N MET A 143 2.01 0.52 -19.84
CA MET A 143 3.11 1.02 -20.66
C MET A 143 3.99 -0.14 -21.11
N GLY A 144 4.45 -0.07 -22.35
CA GLY A 144 5.33 -1.06 -22.95
C GLY A 144 6.39 -0.40 -23.83
N PRO A 145 7.47 -1.11 -24.16
CA PRO A 145 8.49 -0.59 -25.06
C PRO A 145 7.87 -0.25 -26.43
N ALA A 146 8.39 0.80 -27.05
CA ALA A 146 8.02 1.12 -28.42
C ALA A 146 8.37 -0.06 -29.34
N PRO A 147 7.50 -0.42 -30.29
CA PRO A 147 7.80 -1.49 -31.23
C PRO A 147 9.09 -1.21 -32.01
N THR A 148 10.02 -2.15 -32.03
CA THR A 148 11.30 -2.03 -32.75
C THR A 148 11.25 -2.79 -34.08
N PRO A 149 11.73 -2.23 -35.21
CA PRO A 149 11.74 -2.95 -36.48
C PRO A 149 12.45 -4.30 -36.35
N ALA A 150 11.78 -5.39 -36.70
CA ALA A 150 12.37 -6.72 -36.67
C ALA A 150 13.43 -6.85 -37.78
N GLY A 151 14.65 -7.28 -37.42
CA GLY A 151 15.65 -7.75 -38.38
C GLY A 151 15.21 -9.09 -39.02
N PRO A 152 15.99 -9.65 -39.96
CA PRO A 152 15.69 -10.97 -40.52
C PRO A 152 15.65 -12.02 -39.38
N SER A 153 14.61 -12.87 -39.37
CA SER A 153 14.44 -13.88 -38.31
C SER A 153 15.66 -14.80 -38.22
N GLU A 154 16.19 -15.05 -37.02
CA GLU A 154 17.34 -15.96 -36.80
C GLU A 154 17.02 -17.45 -37.02
N GLY A 155 15.83 -17.78 -37.53
CA GLY A 155 15.40 -19.15 -37.78
C GLY A 155 14.92 -19.81 -36.49
N THR A 156 13.62 -19.74 -36.25
CA THR A 156 12.97 -20.46 -35.15
C THR A 156 12.16 -21.64 -35.67
N THR A 157 11.87 -22.60 -34.79
CA THR A 157 11.14 -23.82 -35.17
C THR A 157 9.63 -23.61 -35.36
N ALA A 158 9.11 -22.42 -35.05
CA ALA A 158 7.70 -22.07 -35.15
C ALA A 158 7.53 -20.57 -35.47
N PRO A 159 6.50 -20.17 -36.24
CA PRO A 159 6.32 -18.78 -36.70
C PRO A 159 6.32 -17.73 -35.58
N ASP A 160 5.75 -18.05 -34.42
CA ASP A 160 5.57 -17.11 -33.30
C ASP A 160 6.63 -17.27 -32.19
N LYS A 161 7.64 -18.12 -32.42
CA LYS A 161 8.73 -18.33 -31.47
C LYS A 161 9.84 -17.32 -31.75
N GLY A 162 10.21 -16.50 -30.78
CA GLY A 162 11.31 -15.55 -30.88
C GLY A 162 10.84 -14.10 -30.76
N THR A 163 11.39 -13.21 -31.58
CA THR A 163 11.08 -11.77 -31.56
C THR A 163 9.64 -11.53 -32.04
N SER A 164 8.81 -10.95 -31.18
CA SER A 164 7.45 -10.53 -31.52
C SER A 164 7.46 -9.52 -32.68
N HIS A 165 6.48 -9.59 -33.57
CA HIS A 165 6.34 -8.56 -34.59
C HIS A 165 5.93 -7.24 -33.90
N PRO A 166 6.35 -6.08 -34.41
CA PRO A 166 5.97 -4.78 -33.84
C PRO A 166 4.47 -4.59 -33.61
N ASP A 167 3.65 -5.15 -34.50
CA ASP A 167 2.19 -5.09 -34.44
C ASP A 167 1.63 -5.99 -33.32
N ASP A 168 2.32 -7.07 -32.96
CA ASP A 168 1.94 -7.96 -31.84
C ASP A 168 2.15 -7.25 -30.51
N THR A 169 3.28 -6.55 -30.32
CA THR A 169 3.58 -5.82 -29.07
C THR A 169 2.51 -4.80 -28.71
N ARG A 170 1.99 -4.06 -29.70
CA ARG A 170 0.89 -3.10 -29.46
C ARG A 170 -0.40 -3.82 -29.12
N SER A 171 -0.74 -4.87 -29.86
CA SER A 171 -1.97 -5.62 -29.66
C SER A 171 -2.00 -6.30 -28.28
N ASP A 172 -0.87 -6.86 -27.85
CA ASP A 172 -0.70 -7.46 -26.52
C ASP A 172 -0.86 -6.42 -25.41
N THR A 173 -0.25 -5.24 -25.57
CA THR A 173 -0.36 -4.13 -24.60
C THR A 173 -1.81 -3.66 -24.46
N GLU A 174 -2.53 -3.50 -25.57
CA GLU A 174 -3.94 -3.13 -25.55
C GLU A 174 -4.81 -4.22 -24.91
N LEU A 175 -4.51 -5.50 -25.12
CA LEU A 175 -5.23 -6.58 -24.48
C LEU A 175 -5.08 -6.53 -22.95
N ILE A 176 -3.85 -6.37 -22.44
CA ILE A 176 -3.59 -6.26 -21.00
C ILE A 176 -4.31 -5.02 -20.43
N LYS A 177 -4.29 -3.89 -21.15
CA LYS A 177 -5.04 -2.69 -20.75
C LYS A 177 -6.54 -2.96 -20.64
N GLN A 178 -7.13 -3.70 -21.58
CA GLN A 178 -8.55 -4.01 -21.55
C GLN A 178 -8.92 -4.90 -20.37
N THR A 179 -8.09 -5.89 -20.04
CA THR A 179 -8.27 -6.71 -18.83
C THR A 179 -8.25 -5.85 -17.57
N PHE A 180 -7.28 -4.95 -17.43
CA PHE A 180 -7.22 -4.04 -16.28
C PHE A 180 -8.48 -3.16 -16.19
N LEU A 181 -8.89 -2.55 -17.32
CA LEU A 181 -10.13 -1.76 -17.34
C LEU A 181 -11.34 -2.61 -16.93
N GLU A 182 -11.45 -3.85 -17.43
CA GLU A 182 -12.55 -4.74 -17.08
C GLU A 182 -12.59 -5.05 -15.58
N SER A 183 -11.46 -5.37 -14.95
CA SER A 183 -11.38 -5.60 -13.50
C SER A 183 -11.74 -4.36 -12.69
N VAL A 184 -11.37 -3.15 -13.12
CA VAL A 184 -11.78 -1.91 -12.43
C VAL A 184 -13.29 -1.76 -12.46
N PHE A 185 -13.93 -1.94 -13.63
CA PHE A 185 -15.38 -1.84 -13.73
C PHE A 185 -16.13 -2.97 -13.03
N GLU A 186 -15.52 -4.15 -12.93
CA GLU A 186 -16.10 -5.28 -12.20
C GLU A 186 -16.06 -5.03 -10.68
N GLN A 187 -14.91 -4.60 -10.15
CA GLN A 187 -14.72 -4.43 -8.71
C GLN A 187 -15.32 -3.14 -8.15
N ARG A 188 -15.23 -2.03 -8.90
CA ARG A 188 -15.75 -0.72 -8.46
C ARG A 188 -17.23 -0.50 -8.80
N GLY A 189 -17.84 -1.41 -9.57
CA GLY A 189 -19.28 -1.51 -9.74
C GLY A 189 -20.01 -0.19 -10.02
N ASP A 190 -21.08 0.01 -9.24
CA ASP A 190 -21.97 1.18 -9.34
C ASP A 190 -21.38 2.41 -8.59
N GLU A 191 -20.36 2.20 -7.76
CA GLU A 191 -19.65 3.25 -7.03
C GLU A 191 -18.79 4.12 -7.97
N LEU A 192 -18.31 3.57 -9.08
CA LEU A 192 -17.45 4.26 -10.05
C LEU A 192 -18.23 5.30 -10.87
N GLU A 193 -17.97 6.59 -10.63
CA GLU A 193 -18.61 7.68 -11.38
C GLU A 193 -17.96 7.96 -12.75
N LEU A 194 -16.73 7.50 -12.94
CA LEU A 194 -15.97 7.72 -14.17
C LEU A 194 -16.45 6.83 -15.31
N THR A 195 -16.53 7.40 -16.51
CA THR A 195 -16.78 6.63 -17.72
C THR A 195 -15.58 5.75 -18.08
N ARG A 196 -15.83 4.69 -18.87
CA ARG A 196 -14.75 3.81 -19.37
C ARG A 196 -13.68 4.57 -20.14
N GLU A 197 -14.04 5.62 -20.86
CA GLU A 197 -13.08 6.47 -21.57
C GLU A 197 -12.20 7.28 -20.61
N GLU A 198 -12.79 7.83 -19.55
CA GLU A 198 -12.05 8.61 -18.54
C GLU A 198 -11.06 7.75 -17.76
N VAL A 199 -11.45 6.54 -17.37
CA VAL A 199 -10.54 5.57 -16.72
C VAL A 199 -9.43 5.16 -17.69
N ALA A 200 -9.75 4.93 -18.98
CA ALA A 200 -8.78 4.53 -20.00
C ALA A 200 -7.73 5.58 -20.36
N HIS A 201 -7.86 6.81 -19.86
CA HIS A 201 -6.83 7.85 -19.94
C HIS A 201 -5.68 7.67 -18.93
N ALA A 202 -5.77 6.68 -18.03
CA ALA A 202 -4.72 6.34 -17.06
C ALA A 202 -4.27 7.54 -16.19
N ARG A 203 -5.22 8.39 -15.79
CA ARG A 203 -4.94 9.50 -14.88
C ARG A 203 -4.68 8.98 -13.46
N ILE A 204 -3.85 9.71 -12.73
CA ILE A 204 -3.74 9.59 -11.28
C ILE A 204 -4.75 10.56 -10.65
N TYR A 205 -5.37 10.12 -9.56
CA TYR A 205 -6.32 10.90 -8.76
C TYR A 205 -5.76 11.08 -7.36
N PHE A 206 -5.90 12.29 -6.81
CA PHE A 206 -5.61 12.52 -5.39
C PHE A 206 -6.75 11.94 -4.54
N GLY A 207 -6.48 11.51 -3.31
CA GLY A 207 -7.43 10.76 -2.50
C GLY A 207 -8.83 11.38 -2.40
N THR A 208 -8.92 12.71 -2.24
CA THR A 208 -10.22 13.41 -2.28
C THR A 208 -10.98 13.25 -3.59
N GLU A 209 -10.31 13.45 -4.74
CA GLU A 209 -10.90 13.23 -6.07
C GLU A 209 -11.21 11.73 -6.30
N ALA A 210 -10.37 10.83 -5.78
CA ALA A 210 -10.53 9.39 -5.92
C ALA A 210 -11.75 8.85 -5.19
N VAL A 211 -12.03 9.36 -3.98
CA VAL A 211 -13.26 9.04 -3.25
C VAL A 211 -14.48 9.64 -3.95
N ASP A 212 -14.40 10.92 -4.36
CA ASP A 212 -15.50 11.58 -5.06
C ASP A 212 -15.91 10.85 -6.35
N ASN A 213 -14.96 10.27 -7.08
CA ASN A 213 -15.20 9.62 -8.37
C ASN A 213 -15.31 8.08 -8.30
N GLY A 214 -15.24 7.49 -7.11
CA GLY A 214 -15.38 6.06 -6.88
C GLY A 214 -14.17 5.19 -7.22
N ILE A 215 -12.99 5.78 -7.42
CA ILE A 215 -11.70 5.04 -7.52
C ILE A 215 -11.23 4.53 -6.16
N ALA A 216 -11.61 5.20 -5.07
CA ALA A 216 -11.40 4.79 -3.68
C ALA A 216 -12.72 4.95 -2.89
N ASP A 217 -12.77 4.40 -1.69
CA ASP A 217 -13.99 4.32 -0.87
C ASP A 217 -14.03 5.36 0.24
N GLU A 218 -12.92 5.53 0.96
CA GLU A 218 -12.89 6.37 2.16
C GLU A 218 -11.61 7.18 2.31
N ILE A 219 -11.75 8.36 2.94
CA ILE A 219 -10.61 9.13 3.42
C ILE A 219 -10.19 8.60 4.79
N GLY A 220 -9.05 7.94 4.85
CA GLY A 220 -8.55 7.33 6.09
C GLY A 220 -7.08 6.93 6.00
N THR A 221 -6.56 6.45 7.12
CA THR A 221 -5.19 5.97 7.29
C THR A 221 -5.17 4.46 7.48
N VAL A 222 -3.97 3.85 7.51
CA VAL A 222 -3.82 2.42 7.82
C VAL A 222 -4.39 2.06 9.19
N ASP A 223 -4.31 2.95 10.18
CA ASP A 223 -4.88 2.72 11.52
C ASP A 223 -6.42 2.66 11.47
N ASP A 224 -7.04 3.50 10.63
CA ASP A 224 -8.49 3.48 10.42
C ASP A 224 -8.90 2.17 9.73
N ALA A 225 -8.19 1.76 8.68
CA ALA A 225 -8.41 0.49 7.99
C ALA A 225 -8.24 -0.73 8.92
N ILE A 226 -7.25 -0.72 9.82
CA ILE A 226 -7.07 -1.78 10.83
C ILE A 226 -8.27 -1.86 11.76
N HIS A 227 -8.74 -0.71 12.24
CA HIS A 227 -9.90 -0.65 13.12
C HIS A 227 -11.18 -1.15 12.44
N ASP A 228 -11.41 -0.74 11.19
CA ASP A 228 -12.63 -1.07 10.47
C ASP A 228 -12.60 -2.54 9.99
N ALA A 229 -11.45 -3.05 9.53
CA ALA A 229 -11.29 -4.46 9.22
C ALA A 229 -11.52 -5.37 10.44
N ALA A 230 -11.03 -4.96 11.62
CA ALA A 230 -11.31 -5.67 12.88
C ALA A 230 -12.79 -5.61 13.25
N THR A 231 -13.44 -4.47 13.01
CA THR A 231 -14.87 -4.28 13.27
C THR A 231 -15.72 -5.16 12.36
N ASP A 232 -15.37 -5.27 11.07
CA ASP A 232 -16.04 -6.13 10.11
C ASP A 232 -15.87 -7.62 10.42
N ALA A 233 -14.73 -8.00 10.99
CA ALA A 233 -14.49 -9.32 11.52
C ALA A 233 -15.19 -9.60 12.86
N GLY A 234 -15.82 -8.58 13.48
CA GLY A 234 -16.52 -8.70 14.76
C GLY A 234 -15.60 -8.82 15.97
N MET A 235 -14.35 -8.36 15.86
CA MET A 235 -13.35 -8.45 16.92
C MET A 235 -13.58 -7.39 18.01
N GLY A 236 -13.63 -7.81 19.28
CA GLY A 236 -13.75 -6.90 20.42
C GLY A 236 -12.40 -6.40 20.96
N SER A 237 -11.34 -7.17 20.73
CA SER A 237 -9.95 -6.88 21.08
C SER A 237 -9.08 -7.69 20.13
N TYR A 238 -7.99 -7.10 19.62
CA TYR A 238 -7.11 -7.74 18.65
C TYR A 238 -5.66 -7.27 18.83
N ASP A 239 -4.72 -8.10 18.43
CA ASP A 239 -3.33 -7.72 18.21
C ASP A 239 -3.14 -7.33 16.73
N VAL A 240 -2.11 -6.55 16.44
CA VAL A 240 -1.72 -6.20 15.06
C VAL A 240 -0.35 -6.81 14.76
N VAL A 241 -0.27 -7.54 13.65
CA VAL A 241 0.99 -8.12 13.17
C VAL A 241 1.28 -7.54 11.80
N THR A 242 2.44 -6.89 11.65
CA THR A 242 2.87 -6.34 10.37
C THR A 242 3.90 -7.25 9.71
N HIS A 243 3.58 -7.71 8.51
CA HIS A 243 4.50 -8.39 7.61
C HIS A 243 5.08 -7.36 6.64
N ARG A 244 6.34 -7.00 6.85
CA ARG A 244 7.03 -6.08 5.94
C ARG A 244 7.58 -6.82 4.76
N SER A 245 7.48 -6.20 3.58
CA SER A 245 8.24 -6.69 2.42
C SER A 245 9.72 -6.41 2.65
N GLU A 246 10.58 -7.42 2.50
CA GLU A 246 12.04 -7.22 2.49
C GLU A 246 12.42 -6.39 1.25
N THR A 247 12.40 -5.06 1.38
CA THR A 247 12.81 -4.20 0.28
C THR A 247 14.32 -4.30 0.13
N ASN A 248 14.76 -5.02 -0.90
CA ASN A 248 16.12 -4.94 -1.40
C ASN A 248 16.26 -3.58 -2.10
N ALA A 249 16.46 -2.51 -1.32
CA ALA A 249 16.70 -1.16 -1.79
C ALA A 249 18.08 -1.08 -2.46
N GLY A 250 18.21 -1.68 -3.64
CA GLY A 250 19.41 -1.69 -4.45
C GLY A 250 19.67 -0.34 -5.11
N MET A 251 20.18 0.64 -4.36
CA MET A 251 21.13 1.61 -4.92
C MET A 251 22.50 0.92 -5.03
N PRO A 252 23.27 1.10 -6.12
CA PRO A 252 24.52 0.37 -6.34
C PRO A 252 25.63 0.98 -5.47
N ILE A 253 25.60 0.71 -4.17
CA ILE A 253 26.75 0.92 -3.28
C ILE A 253 26.88 -0.37 -2.47
N GLY A 254 27.83 -1.22 -2.87
CA GLY A 254 28.01 -2.54 -2.30
C GLY A 254 28.30 -2.50 -0.81
N PHE A 255 27.34 -2.93 -0.02
CA PHE A 255 27.52 -3.47 1.33
C PHE A 255 26.44 -4.52 1.57
N ASP A 256 26.84 -5.79 1.48
CA ASP A 256 26.09 -6.92 2.03
C ASP A 256 25.88 -6.68 3.54
N ALA A 257 24.62 -6.64 3.97
CA ALA A 257 24.25 -6.75 5.38
C ALA A 257 23.18 -7.85 5.48
N ALA A 258 23.44 -8.77 6.40
CA ALA A 258 22.79 -10.07 6.54
C ALA A 258 21.29 -10.00 6.86
N GLU A 259 20.59 -11.00 6.33
CA GLU A 259 19.21 -11.43 6.58
C GLU A 259 18.92 -11.59 8.08
N ASP A 260 17.84 -10.96 8.57
CA ASP A 260 17.15 -11.35 9.81
C ASP A 260 15.67 -10.97 9.70
N ASP A 261 14.83 -12.00 9.59
CA ASP A 261 13.37 -11.95 9.48
C ASP A 261 12.77 -11.57 10.85
N HIS A 262 12.07 -10.45 10.92
CA HIS A 262 11.50 -9.92 12.18
C HIS A 262 10.07 -9.45 11.98
N ASP A 263 9.11 -10.32 12.31
CA ASP A 263 7.72 -9.94 12.59
C ASP A 263 7.69 -8.89 13.72
N VAL A 264 7.12 -7.72 13.44
CA VAL A 264 6.91 -6.68 14.44
C VAL A 264 5.48 -6.80 14.96
N ILE A 265 5.34 -7.33 16.17
CA ILE A 265 4.08 -7.34 16.91
C ILE A 265 3.97 -6.00 17.63
N ASP A 266 3.15 -5.07 17.12
CA ASP A 266 2.81 -3.86 17.87
C ASP A 266 1.61 -4.13 18.80
N ARG A 267 1.76 -3.73 20.05
CA ARG A 267 0.71 -3.79 21.07
C ARG A 267 0.42 -2.37 21.53
N SER A 268 -0.12 -1.54 20.64
CA SER A 268 -0.38 -0.14 20.95
C SER A 268 -1.90 0.13 21.03
N GLY A 269 -2.39 0.23 22.26
CA GLY A 269 -3.76 0.65 22.61
C GLY A 269 -3.78 2.00 23.33
N GLU A 270 -2.94 2.97 22.94
CA GLU A 270 -2.99 4.33 23.49
C GLU A 270 -2.87 5.38 22.39
N GLY A 271 -3.98 6.10 22.17
CA GLY A 271 -4.21 7.01 21.05
C GLY A 271 -3.20 8.16 20.93
N LEU A 272 -2.72 8.32 19.71
CA LEU A 272 -2.00 9.50 19.25
C LEU A 272 -3.00 10.56 18.80
N ASN A 273 -2.69 11.83 19.05
CA ASN A 273 -3.56 12.99 18.81
C ASN A 273 -3.58 13.34 17.30
N PRO A 274 -4.72 13.19 16.58
CA PRO A 274 -4.78 13.26 15.11
C PRO A 274 -4.74 14.69 14.51
N HIS A 275 -4.37 15.73 15.27
CA HIS A 275 -4.52 17.12 14.85
C HIS A 275 -3.24 17.98 14.88
N GLN A 276 -2.06 17.40 14.70
CA GLN A 276 -0.85 18.20 14.48
C GLN A 276 -0.14 17.86 13.17
N PRO A 277 -0.51 18.52 12.05
CA PRO A 277 0.39 18.61 10.93
C PRO A 277 1.61 19.45 11.32
N GLN A 278 2.77 18.80 11.48
CA GLN A 278 4.07 19.48 11.54
C GLN A 278 4.49 19.87 10.12
N LEU A 279 3.89 20.94 9.60
CA LEU A 279 4.32 21.56 8.36
C LEU A 279 5.60 22.38 8.63
N VAL A 280 6.75 21.82 8.25
CA VAL A 280 7.97 22.62 8.02
C VAL A 280 8.17 22.71 6.51
N ALA A 281 7.66 23.78 5.91
CA ALA A 281 7.96 24.12 4.53
C ALA A 281 9.36 24.77 4.44
N PRO A 282 10.26 24.31 3.55
CA PRO A 282 11.45 25.07 3.22
C PRO A 282 11.08 26.31 2.38
N GLU A 283 11.49 27.50 2.83
CA GLU A 283 11.35 28.77 2.12
C GLU A 283 12.22 28.82 0.85
N VAL A 284 11.78 28.23 -0.27
CA VAL A 284 12.29 28.65 -1.58
C VAL A 284 11.32 28.28 -2.70
N TRP A 285 10.32 29.12 -2.98
CA TRP A 285 9.78 29.33 -4.34
C TRP A 285 9.04 30.67 -4.35
N HIS A 286 9.76 31.72 -4.74
CA HIS A 286 9.16 32.97 -5.22
C HIS A 286 9.73 33.25 -6.61
N ASN A 287 8.81 33.61 -7.52
CA ASN A 287 9.01 34.25 -8.82
C ASN A 287 9.15 33.32 -10.03
N ALA A 288 8.02 33.10 -10.72
CA ALA A 288 7.94 33.27 -12.17
C ALA A 288 6.46 33.34 -12.63
N VAL A 289 5.77 34.43 -12.34
CA VAL A 289 4.67 34.90 -13.20
C VAL A 289 4.68 36.43 -13.19
N GLU A 290 5.35 37.05 -14.16
CA GLU A 290 5.02 38.42 -14.56
C GLU A 290 4.41 38.38 -15.96
N ASN A 291 3.11 38.65 -15.99
CA ASN A 291 2.39 39.11 -17.17
C ASN A 291 2.99 40.43 -17.65
N THR A 292 3.25 40.55 -18.95
CA THR A 292 3.30 41.84 -19.63
C THR A 292 2.55 41.76 -20.95
N ASP A 293 1.25 42.05 -20.89
CA ASP A 293 0.50 42.61 -22.02
C ASP A 293 0.53 44.14 -21.88
N ASP A 294 1.08 44.84 -22.89
CA ASP A 294 0.35 45.84 -23.68
C ASP A 294 1.27 46.79 -24.49
N ASN A 295 1.14 46.65 -25.83
CA ASN A 295 0.92 47.71 -26.83
C ASN A 295 2.04 48.71 -27.22
N ALA A 296 2.54 48.62 -28.47
CA ALA A 296 2.50 49.73 -29.45
C ALA A 296 3.05 49.34 -30.85
N THR A 297 2.16 49.47 -31.83
CA THR A 297 2.31 49.65 -33.30
C THR A 297 3.66 50.15 -33.88
N THR A 298 4.15 49.53 -34.97
CA THR A 298 4.30 50.09 -36.35
C THR A 298 4.93 49.07 -37.34
N ASP A 299 4.45 49.04 -38.58
CA ASP A 299 4.91 48.28 -39.78
C ASP A 299 5.53 49.26 -40.81
N PRO A 300 5.99 48.92 -42.05
CA PRO A 300 6.90 47.89 -42.63
C PRO A 300 8.11 48.49 -43.41
N GLN A 301 9.18 47.73 -43.69
CA GLN A 301 10.08 47.84 -44.88
C GLN A 301 10.86 46.50 -45.03
N GLU A 302 10.62 45.65 -46.03
CA GLU A 302 11.24 45.63 -47.38
C GLU A 302 12.78 45.61 -47.39
N THR A 303 13.39 44.46 -47.72
CA THR A 303 14.47 44.31 -48.72
C THR A 303 14.67 42.85 -49.10
N ALA A 304 14.51 42.58 -50.40
CA ALA A 304 14.98 41.38 -51.07
C ALA A 304 16.51 41.40 -51.25
N VAL A 305 17.15 40.23 -51.17
CA VAL A 305 18.40 39.94 -51.90
C VAL A 305 18.30 38.50 -52.42
N GLU A 306 18.01 38.40 -53.73
CA GLU A 306 18.35 37.25 -54.54
C GLU A 306 19.88 37.12 -54.64
N ASN A 307 20.38 35.89 -54.61
CA ASN A 307 21.56 35.55 -55.41
C ASN A 307 21.47 34.09 -55.84
N GLY A 308 21.20 33.92 -57.14
CA GLY A 308 21.31 32.65 -57.84
C GLY A 308 22.77 32.32 -58.16
N GLY A 309 22.99 31.04 -58.42
CA GLY A 309 24.23 30.48 -58.94
C GLY A 309 23.98 29.04 -59.38
N GLU A 310 23.46 28.89 -60.60
CA GLU A 310 23.45 27.63 -61.37
C GLU A 310 24.80 27.36 -62.04
N ILE A 311 24.97 26.09 -62.44
CA ILE A 311 25.87 25.42 -63.42
C ILE A 311 26.90 24.45 -62.78
N GLU A 312 26.97 23.15 -63.11
CA GLU A 312 26.42 22.30 -64.19
C GLU A 312 25.88 20.95 -63.66
#